data_AF-A0A3S2ADS9-F1
#
_entry.id   AF-A0A3S2ADS9-F1
#
_cell.length_a   1.000
_cell.length_b   1.000
_cell.length_c   1.000
_cell.angle_alpha   90.00
_cell.angle_beta   90.00
_cell.angle_gamma   90.00
#
_symmetry.space_group_name_H-M   'P 1'
#
loop_
_entity.id
_entity.type
_entity.pdbx_description
1 polymer ?
#
loop_
_entity_poly.entity_id
_entity_poly.type
_entity_poly.pdbx_seq_one_letter_code
_entity_poly.pdbx_strand_id
1 'polypeptide(L)'
;VEDMINTVVRQIAFYEFERKVHAERKNGELTSDRLGQFWLEVQAESLGPAIKLREGYEVFWTYIPHFIHSPFYVYAYAFGDCLVNSLYAVYQNAERGFQDKYFEMLRAGGTKHHSELLAPFGLDATDPAFWQIGLGVISGLIDELEALDT
;
A
#
# COMPACT_ATOMS: atom_id res chain seq x y z
N VAL A 1 3.45 11.40 -8.40
CA VAL A 1 4.51 10.74 -7.61
C VAL A 1 4.21 10.79 -6.12
N GLU A 2 4.09 11.98 -5.51
CA GLU A 2 3.84 12.13 -4.07
C GLU A 2 2.58 11.39 -3.56
N ASP A 3 1.45 11.50 -4.27
CA ASP A 3 0.20 10.81 -3.89
C ASP A 3 0.33 9.28 -3.89
N MET A 4 1.11 8.71 -4.81
CA MET A 4 1.32 7.26 -4.91
C MET A 4 2.21 6.76 -3.77
N ILE A 5 3.26 7.51 -3.42
CA ILE A 5 4.11 7.22 -2.26
C ILE A 5 3.28 7.28 -0.96
N ASN A 6 2.41 8.29 -0.83
CA ASN A 6 1.50 8.41 0.31
C ASN A 6 0.41 7.31 0.35
N THR A 7 0.02 6.75 -0.79
CA THR A 7 -1.02 5.70 -0.88
C THR A 7 -0.45 4.30 -0.66
N VAL A 8 0.79 4.05 -1.08
CA VAL A 8 1.42 2.73 -0.97
C VAL A 8 2.35 2.67 0.23
N VAL A 9 3.46 3.42 0.21
CA VAL A 9 4.53 3.30 1.22
C VAL A 9 4.03 3.66 2.62
N ARG A 10 3.33 4.78 2.75
CA ARG A 10 2.79 5.22 4.05
C ARG A 10 1.74 4.27 4.61
N GLN A 11 0.88 3.72 3.76
CA GLN A 11 -0.19 2.82 4.22
C GLN A 11 0.37 1.44 4.62
N ILE A 12 1.42 0.96 3.94
CA ILE A 12 2.17 -0.23 4.38
C ILE A 12 2.88 0.01 5.70
N ALA A 13 3.49 1.19 5.91
CA ALA A 13 4.05 1.55 7.22
C ALA A 13 2.98 1.52 8.31
N PHE A 14 1.79 2.07 8.05
CA PHE A 14 0.68 2.02 9.00
C PHE A 14 0.22 0.60 9.31
N TYR A 15 0.15 -0.26 8.30
CA TYR A 15 -0.14 -1.69 8.47
C TYR A 15 0.94 -2.40 9.32
N GLU A 16 2.22 -2.15 9.08
CA GLU A 16 3.31 -2.75 9.86
C GLU A 16 3.32 -2.28 11.32
N PHE A 17 3.02 -1.00 11.57
CA PHE A 17 2.79 -0.50 12.92
C PHE A 17 1.66 -1.27 13.63
N GLU A 18 0.51 -1.39 12.97
CA GLU A 18 -0.64 -2.11 13.52
C GLU A 18 -0.33 -3.60 13.79
N ARG A 19 0.41 -4.24 12.88
CA ARG A 19 0.91 -5.61 13.09
C ARG A 19 1.80 -5.71 14.32
N LYS A 20 2.77 -4.81 14.51
CA LYS A 20 3.64 -4.79 15.70
C LYS A 20 2.81 -4.65 16.98
N VAL A 21 1.86 -3.70 17.00
CA VAL A 21 0.96 -3.46 18.15
C VAL A 21 0.16 -4.72 18.48
N HIS A 22 -0.54 -5.30 17.50
CA HIS A 22 -1.40 -6.47 17.72
C HIS A 22 -0.60 -7.75 18.02
N ALA A 23 0.62 -7.88 17.51
CA ALA A 23 1.52 -8.98 17.85
C ALA A 23 1.99 -8.89 19.30
N GLU A 24 2.49 -7.71 19.72
CA GLU A 24 2.99 -7.51 21.08
C GLU A 24 1.89 -7.53 22.13
N ARG A 25 0.67 -7.09 21.78
CA ARG A 25 -0.48 -7.11 22.70
C ARG A 25 -0.78 -8.50 23.28
N LYS A 26 -0.37 -9.56 22.58
CA LYS A 26 -0.48 -10.95 23.05
C LYS A 26 0.40 -11.26 24.27
N ASN A 27 1.46 -10.48 24.48
CA ASN A 27 2.42 -10.65 25.57
C ASN A 27 2.09 -9.81 26.82
N GLY A 28 1.13 -8.89 26.74
CA GLY A 28 0.75 -8.06 27.86
C GLY A 28 0.11 -6.73 27.47
N GLU A 29 -0.06 -5.86 28.46
CA GLU A 29 -0.51 -4.48 28.25
C GLU A 29 0.59 -3.64 27.59
N LEU A 30 0.19 -2.72 26.72
CA LEU A 30 1.11 -1.82 26.01
C LEU A 30 1.02 -0.41 26.59
N THR A 31 2.15 0.16 26.96
CA THR A 31 2.25 1.56 27.39
C THR A 31 2.29 2.49 26.19
N SER A 32 1.95 3.77 26.41
CA SER A 32 2.10 4.83 25.39
C SER A 32 3.52 4.90 24.84
N ASP A 33 4.53 4.73 25.71
CA ASP A 33 5.94 4.79 25.33
C ASP A 33 6.30 3.65 24.40
N ARG A 34 5.77 2.43 24.65
CA ARG A 34 6.02 1.28 23.77
C ARG A 34 5.36 1.45 22.41
N LEU A 35 4.15 2.01 22.37
CA LEU A 35 3.46 2.35 21.12
C LEU A 35 4.24 3.42 20.35
N GLY A 36 4.72 4.46 21.03
CA GLY A 36 5.54 5.51 20.43
C GLY A 36 6.85 4.98 19.85
N GLN A 37 7.50 4.03 20.53
CA GLN A 37 8.70 3.35 20.02
C GLN A 37 8.39 2.57 18.74
N PHE A 38 7.32 1.76 18.72
CA PHE A 38 6.92 1.02 17.51
C PHE A 38 6.63 1.95 16.34
N TRP A 39 5.96 3.07 16.60
CA TRP A 39 5.70 4.08 15.60
C TRP A 39 7.01 4.65 15.03
N LEU A 40 7.92 5.13 15.87
CA LEU A 40 9.19 5.69 15.41
C LEU A 40 10.03 4.68 14.62
N GLU A 41 10.11 3.42 15.08
CA GLU A 41 10.83 2.35 14.38
C GLU A 41 10.29 2.16 12.96
N VAL A 42 8.98 2.01 12.83
CA VAL A 42 8.32 1.76 11.54
C VAL A 42 8.43 2.96 10.60
N GLN A 43 8.25 4.17 11.13
CA GLN A 43 8.37 5.38 10.33
C GLN A 43 9.82 5.64 9.89
N ALA A 44 10.82 5.33 10.71
CA ALA A 44 12.23 5.46 10.34
C ALA A 44 12.61 4.48 9.22
N GLU A 45 12.15 3.24 9.30
CA GLU A 45 12.35 2.23 8.25
C GLU A 45 11.67 2.65 6.94
N SER A 46 10.43 3.14 7.01
CA SER A 46 9.65 3.54 5.84
C SER A 46 10.16 4.82 5.14
N LEU A 47 10.54 5.84 5.91
CA LEU A 47 10.94 7.15 5.36
C LEU A 47 12.43 7.21 5.00
N GLY A 48 13.23 6.28 5.52
CA GLY A 48 14.65 6.19 5.25
C GLY A 48 15.49 7.33 5.86
N PRO A 49 16.81 7.30 5.64
CA PRO A 49 17.76 8.18 6.33
C PRO A 49 17.71 9.64 5.87
N ALA A 50 17.06 9.93 4.74
CA ALA A 50 16.91 11.28 4.22
C ALA A 50 15.98 12.14 5.11
N ILE A 51 15.07 11.50 5.85
CA ILE A 51 14.08 12.18 6.68
C ILE A 51 14.47 12.08 8.16
N LYS A 52 14.60 13.24 8.82
CA LYS A 52 14.83 13.31 10.27
C LYS A 52 13.49 13.38 11.00
N LEU A 53 13.20 12.35 11.79
CA LEU A 53 12.07 12.35 12.72
C LEU A 53 12.37 13.32 13.87
N ARG A 54 11.48 14.28 14.12
CA ARG A 54 11.64 15.28 15.17
C ARG A 54 10.98 14.81 16.47
N GLU A 55 11.39 15.41 17.58
CA GLU A 55 10.71 15.25 18.87
C GLU A 55 9.22 15.55 18.75
N GLY A 56 8.38 14.74 19.39
CA GLY A 56 6.93 14.81 19.31
C GLY A 56 6.35 13.95 18.18
N TYR A 57 7.16 13.39 17.29
CA TYR A 57 6.67 12.53 16.22
C TYR A 57 6.20 11.15 16.73
N GLU A 58 6.68 10.72 17.90
CA GLU A 58 6.32 9.44 18.54
C GLU A 58 4.84 9.30 18.87
N VAL A 59 4.09 10.39 18.99
CA VAL A 59 2.64 10.35 19.29
C VAL A 59 1.75 10.44 18.05
N PHE A 60 2.31 10.58 16.85
CA PHE A 60 1.52 10.82 15.63
C PHE A 60 0.59 9.66 15.26
N TRP A 61 0.87 8.43 15.72
CA TRP A 61 -0.03 7.30 15.55
C TRP A 61 -1.44 7.58 16.10
N THR A 62 -1.56 8.41 17.15
CA THR A 62 -2.84 8.76 17.79
C THR A 62 -3.79 9.54 16.87
N TYR A 63 -3.24 10.24 15.87
CA TYR A 63 -4.03 11.03 14.92
C TYR A 63 -4.62 10.18 13.79
N ILE A 64 -4.21 8.91 13.66
CA ILE A 64 -4.65 8.05 12.56
C ILE A 64 -5.95 7.34 12.94
N PRO A 65 -7.12 7.77 12.40
CA PRO A 65 -8.41 7.24 12.82
C PRO A 65 -8.60 5.75 12.50
N HIS A 66 -7.95 5.26 11.44
CA HIS A 66 -8.09 3.88 10.99
C HIS A 66 -7.60 2.85 12.03
N PHE A 67 -6.59 3.18 12.84
CA PHE A 67 -6.14 2.28 13.91
C PHE A 67 -7.19 2.03 14.98
N ILE A 68 -8.16 2.95 15.13
CA ILE A 68 -9.18 2.88 16.18
C ILE A 68 -10.51 2.41 15.60
N HIS A 69 -10.91 2.97 14.46
CA HIS A 69 -12.25 2.78 13.91
C HIS A 69 -12.32 1.68 12.86
N SER A 70 -11.20 1.30 12.24
CA SER A 70 -11.19 0.30 11.17
C SER A 70 -9.86 -0.46 11.15
N PRO A 71 -9.60 -1.30 12.17
CA PRO A 71 -8.34 -2.00 12.29
C PRO A 71 -8.03 -2.82 11.04
N PHE A 72 -6.79 -2.78 10.59
CA PHE A 72 -6.27 -3.43 9.38
C PHE A 72 -6.96 -2.99 8.09
N TYR A 73 -7.58 -1.80 8.04
CA TYR A 73 -8.15 -1.29 6.80
C TYR A 73 -7.09 -0.67 5.87
N VAL A 74 -6.04 -0.08 6.43
CA VAL A 74 -5.08 0.74 5.67
C VAL A 74 -4.36 -0.01 4.54
N TYR A 75 -4.17 -1.33 4.66
CA TYR A 75 -3.56 -2.13 3.58
C TYR A 75 -4.39 -2.10 2.29
N ALA A 76 -5.71 -1.90 2.39
CA ALA A 76 -6.61 -1.89 1.24
C ALA A 76 -6.27 -0.75 0.26
N TYR A 77 -5.71 0.36 0.75
CA TYR A 77 -5.22 1.45 -0.10
C TYR A 77 -4.02 1.01 -0.95
N ALA A 78 -2.99 0.43 -0.32
CA ALA A 78 -1.82 -0.08 -1.03
C ALA A 78 -2.18 -1.22 -1.99
N PHE A 79 -3.06 -2.12 -1.56
CA PHE A 79 -3.61 -3.19 -2.40
C PHE A 79 -4.32 -2.61 -3.63
N GLY A 80 -5.23 -1.66 -3.42
CA GLY A 80 -6.02 -1.04 -4.48
C GLY A 80 -5.16 -0.29 -5.49
N ASP A 81 -4.19 0.50 -5.02
CA ASP A 81 -3.30 1.28 -5.90
C ASP A 81 -2.40 0.36 -6.74
N CYS A 82 -1.73 -0.61 -6.12
CA CYS A 82 -0.92 -1.56 -6.87
C CYS A 82 -1.76 -2.40 -7.83
N LEU A 83 -2.98 -2.78 -7.45
CA LEU A 83 -3.90 -3.49 -8.34
C LEU A 83 -4.25 -2.64 -9.58
N VAL A 84 -4.61 -1.37 -9.39
CA VAL A 84 -4.94 -0.47 -10.50
C VAL A 84 -3.72 -0.23 -11.39
N ASN A 85 -2.53 -0.04 -10.82
CA ASN A 85 -1.30 0.14 -11.58
C ASN A 85 -0.94 -1.12 -12.39
N SER A 86 -1.13 -2.32 -11.83
CA SER A 86 -0.93 -3.57 -12.57
C SER A 86 -1.95 -3.77 -13.69
N LEU A 87 -3.22 -3.42 -13.47
CA LEU A 87 -4.24 -3.42 -14.53
C LEU A 87 -3.90 -2.43 -15.64
N TYR A 88 -3.37 -1.24 -15.29
CA TYR A 88 -2.91 -0.24 -16.24
C TYR A 88 -1.72 -0.73 -17.05
N ALA A 89 -0.73 -1.38 -16.41
CA ALA A 89 0.41 -1.97 -17.10
C ALA A 89 0.00 -3.08 -18.08
N VAL A 90 -0.99 -3.91 -17.72
CA VAL A 90 -1.58 -4.89 -18.64
C VAL A 90 -2.27 -4.17 -19.80
N TYR A 91 -3.07 -3.14 -19.53
CA TYR A 91 -3.75 -2.35 -20.56
C TYR A 91 -2.78 -1.74 -21.58
N GLN A 92 -1.66 -1.17 -21.12
CA GLN A 92 -0.62 -0.60 -22.00
C GLN A 92 -0.06 -1.62 -22.99
N ASN A 93 -0.04 -2.90 -22.61
CA ASN A 93 0.45 -4.01 -23.43
C ASN A 93 -0.69 -4.85 -24.04
N ALA A 94 -1.96 -4.48 -23.83
CA ALA A 94 -3.09 -5.33 -24.15
C ALA A 94 -3.47 -5.24 -25.63
N GLU A 95 -3.81 -6.39 -26.21
CA GLU A 95 -4.55 -6.46 -27.47
C GLU A 95 -6.04 -6.10 -27.27
N ARG A 96 -6.83 -6.18 -28.35
CA ARG A 96 -8.28 -5.96 -28.32
C ARG A 96 -8.96 -6.84 -27.24
N GLY A 97 -9.97 -6.29 -26.56
CA GLY A 97 -10.80 -7.02 -25.60
C GLY A 97 -10.51 -6.76 -24.12
N PHE A 98 -9.51 -5.94 -23.77
CA PHE A 98 -9.28 -5.52 -22.38
C PHE A 98 -10.50 -4.81 -21.78
N GLN A 99 -11.10 -3.89 -22.53
CA GLN A 99 -12.24 -3.09 -22.08
C GLN A 99 -13.45 -3.95 -21.70
N ASP A 100 -13.75 -4.98 -22.48
CA ASP A 100 -14.88 -5.87 -22.22
C ASP A 100 -14.68 -6.64 -20.91
N LYS A 101 -13.48 -7.20 -20.71
CA LYS A 101 -13.08 -7.87 -19.45
C LYS A 101 -13.14 -6.92 -18.27
N TYR A 102 -12.69 -5.67 -18.44
CA TYR A 102 -12.75 -4.65 -17.41
C TYR A 102 -14.18 -4.31 -17.00
N PHE A 103 -15.10 -4.16 -17.96
CA PHE A 103 -16.51 -3.95 -17.65
C PHE A 103 -17.18 -5.16 -17.01
N GLU A 104 -16.82 -6.39 -17.39
CA GLU A 104 -17.30 -7.59 -16.70
C GLU A 104 -16.85 -7.62 -15.24
N MET A 105 -15.59 -7.28 -14.97
CA MET A 105 -15.06 -7.16 -13.62
C MET A 105 -15.86 -6.14 -12.80
N LEU A 106 -16.07 -4.93 -13.34
CA LEU A 106 -16.85 -3.88 -12.66
C LEU A 106 -18.30 -4.30 -12.41
N ARG A 107 -18.95 -4.96 -13.38
CA ARG A 107 -20.33 -5.46 -13.22
C ARG A 107 -20.45 -6.53 -12.14
N ALA A 108 -19.41 -7.33 -11.91
CA ALA A 108 -19.43 -8.36 -10.88
C ALA A 108 -19.48 -7.75 -9.45
N GLY A 109 -19.00 -6.52 -9.25
CA GLY A 109 -18.97 -5.88 -7.94
C GLY A 109 -18.30 -6.78 -6.90
N GLY A 110 -18.93 -6.92 -5.73
CA GLY A 110 -18.47 -7.80 -4.65
C GLY A 110 -18.94 -9.25 -4.73
N THR A 111 -19.53 -9.70 -5.85
CA THR A 111 -20.11 -11.06 -5.95
C THR A 111 -19.09 -12.17 -6.21
N LYS A 112 -17.86 -11.81 -6.59
CA LYS A 112 -16.76 -12.75 -6.86
C LYS A 112 -15.54 -12.40 -6.01
N HIS A 113 -14.72 -13.41 -5.74
CA HIS A 113 -13.46 -13.20 -5.06
C HIS A 113 -12.46 -12.45 -5.96
N HIS A 114 -11.53 -11.68 -5.37
CA HIS A 114 -10.57 -10.90 -6.16
C HIS A 114 -9.73 -11.78 -7.10
N SER A 115 -9.35 -12.99 -6.70
CA SER A 115 -8.62 -13.93 -7.55
C SER A 115 -9.37 -14.29 -8.84
N GLU A 116 -10.70 -14.46 -8.75
CA GLU A 116 -11.54 -14.76 -9.93
C GLU A 116 -11.70 -13.55 -10.84
N LEU A 117 -11.74 -12.35 -10.26
CA LEU A 117 -11.83 -11.09 -10.99
C LEU A 117 -10.56 -10.77 -11.77
N LEU A 118 -9.40 -11.20 -11.27
CA LEU A 118 -8.09 -10.91 -11.87
C LEU A 118 -7.63 -11.95 -12.90
N ALA A 119 -8.09 -13.20 -12.78
CA ALA A 119 -7.72 -14.28 -13.70
C ALA A 119 -7.91 -13.95 -15.20
N PRO A 120 -8.98 -13.25 -15.66
CA PRO A 120 -9.15 -12.90 -17.08
C PRO A 120 -8.06 -11.98 -17.65
N PHE A 121 -7.34 -11.26 -16.79
CA PHE A 121 -6.24 -10.38 -17.13
C PHE A 121 -4.86 -11.08 -17.03
N GLY A 122 -4.83 -12.36 -16.65
CA GLY A 122 -3.60 -13.09 -16.38
C GLY A 122 -2.88 -12.62 -15.11
N LEU A 123 -3.61 -12.02 -14.17
CA LEU A 123 -3.08 -11.43 -12.96
C LEU A 123 -3.38 -12.33 -11.75
N ASP A 124 -2.37 -12.55 -10.90
CA ASP A 124 -2.48 -13.33 -9.66
C ASP A 124 -1.94 -12.52 -8.48
N ALA A 125 -2.82 -12.11 -7.57
CA ALA A 125 -2.49 -11.34 -6.37
C ALA A 125 -1.65 -12.12 -5.33
N THR A 126 -1.55 -13.45 -5.47
CA THR A 126 -0.72 -14.30 -4.60
C THR A 126 0.74 -14.36 -5.06
N ASP A 127 1.04 -13.95 -6.29
CA ASP A 127 2.38 -13.87 -6.83
C ASP A 127 3.05 -12.53 -6.46
N PRO A 128 4.18 -12.51 -5.75
CA PRO A 128 4.93 -11.29 -5.49
C PRO A 128 5.29 -10.50 -6.76
N ALA A 129 5.52 -11.18 -7.89
CA ALA A 129 5.84 -10.54 -9.16
C ALA A 129 4.70 -9.63 -9.65
N PHE A 130 3.45 -9.96 -9.33
CA PHE A 130 2.30 -9.13 -9.64
C PHE A 130 2.39 -7.74 -9.01
N TRP A 131 2.81 -7.68 -7.74
CA TRP A 131 2.95 -6.41 -7.01
C TRP A 131 4.13 -5.59 -7.51
N GLN A 132 5.19 -6.26 -8.00
CA GLN A 132 6.35 -5.58 -8.61
C GLN A 132 5.98 -4.83 -9.89
N ILE A 133 4.96 -5.27 -10.64
CA ILE A 133 4.47 -4.54 -11.82
C ILE A 133 3.94 -3.16 -11.39
N GLY A 134 3.06 -3.12 -10.39
CA GLY A 134 2.49 -1.86 -9.88
C GLY A 134 3.55 -0.93 -9.27
N LEU A 135 4.49 -1.49 -8.50
CA LEU A 135 5.61 -0.72 -7.94
C LEU A 135 6.56 -0.21 -9.03
N GLY A 136 6.75 -0.96 -10.11
CA GLY A 136 7.57 -0.55 -11.26
C GLY A 136 7.03 0.69 -11.96
N VAL A 137 5.70 0.84 -12.05
CA VAL A 137 5.07 2.07 -12.57
C VAL A 137 5.43 3.27 -11.68
N ILE A 138 5.40 3.12 -10.36
CA ILE A 138 5.78 4.18 -9.43
C ILE A 138 7.27 4.53 -9.59
N SER A 139 8.14 3.53 -9.69
CA SER A 139 9.57 3.73 -9.89
C SER A 139 9.86 4.49 -11.19
N GLY A 140 9.24 4.10 -12.30
CA GLY A 140 9.44 4.77 -13.59
C GLY A 140 9.01 6.24 -13.56
N LEU A 141 7.92 6.56 -12.85
CA LEU A 141 7.49 7.96 -12.68
C LEU A 141 8.46 8.78 -11.81
N ILE A 142 9.19 8.15 -10.90
CA ILE A 142 10.26 8.80 -10.13
C ILE A 142 11.45 9.07 -11.06
N ASP A 143 11.88 8.08 -11.84
CA ASP A 143 12.99 8.21 -12.78
C ASP A 143 12.72 9.31 -13.84
N GLU A 144 11.49 9.38 -14.35
CA GLU A 144 11.06 10.45 -15.27
C GLU A 144 11.14 11.84 -14.62
N LEU A 145 10.75 11.95 -13.35
CA LEU A 145 10.82 13.22 -12.62
C LEU A 145 12.27 13.65 -12.39
N GLU A 146 13.14 12.72 -11.98
CA GLU A 146 14.57 12.99 -11.77
C GLU A 146 15.25 13.49 -13.06
N ALA A 147 14.86 12.95 -14.21
CA ALA A 147 15.41 13.36 -15.51
C ALA A 147 15.01 14.80 -15.92
N LEU A 148 13.88 15.32 -15.42
CA LEU A 148 13.44 16.71 -15.70
C LEU A 148 14.24 17.76 -14.93
N ASP A 149 14.91 17.37 -13.85
CA ASP A 149 15.75 18.25 -13.02
C ASP A 149 17.22 18.31 -13.52
N THR A 150 17.52 17.69 -14.67
CA THR A 150 18.82 17.74 -15.38
C THR A 150 18.75 18.49 -16.70
#